data_AF-A0A842QVD3-F1
#
_entry.id   AF-A0A842QVD3-F1
#
_cell.length_a   1.000
_cell.length_b   1.000
_cell.length_c   1.000
_cell.angle_alpha   90.00
_cell.angle_beta   90.00
_cell.angle_gamma   90.00
#
_symmetry.space_group_name_H-M   'P 1'
#
loop_
_entity.id
_entity.type
_entity.pdbx_description
1 polymer ?
#
loop_
_entity_poly.entity_id
_entity_poly.type
_entity_poly.pdbx_seq_one_letter_code
_entity_poly.pdbx_strand_id
1 'polypeptide(L)'
;MTESGLFITLNSKKTLDLYVSSGVYGELRPPEFEEVSSHSKHYAALADAASARQDDHVFFFLKRSIIYGGQIIGSKEHGSFIINGPNCPLGRQVGAEVYWDEGERNNYKSTSKPGVFKVNNDKIQCQPYLIKFEDKIGYKGLCIESDELYSELSLKYSHPLPTNAIQGKSFCTITPGETKILLDLLEDGVQKTDPPKDEIKLRDDPLFFKPNMGIQHLSEAKSKHHHDAMLIANPELLPSKLKPGTSSICRKVPLTPFKPSQMDQADLCYYKLDDLEDGTIPNTIIETNWKLMGVKKMLKIVKYIGWMKKLLPDEFDTISYNLLAPGYRSTVKSRIPTEYKPLIKLIKYNPQKNI
;
A
#
# COMPACT_ATOMS: atom_id res chain seq x y z
N MET A 1 12.67 -3.33 10.25
CA MET A 1 11.59 -2.41 9.87
C MET A 1 10.49 -2.60 10.89
N THR A 2 9.83 -1.52 11.32
CA THR A 2 8.63 -1.61 12.16
C THR A 2 7.56 -2.39 11.38
N GLU A 3 6.93 -3.36 12.02
CA GLU A 3 5.89 -4.18 11.41
C GLU A 3 4.61 -3.34 11.24
N SER A 4 4.04 -3.39 10.03
CA SER A 4 2.75 -2.78 9.74
C SER A 4 1.83 -3.84 9.14
N GLY A 5 0.72 -3.43 8.54
CA GLY A 5 -0.19 -4.39 7.95
C GLY A 5 -0.84 -3.92 6.66
N LEU A 6 -1.54 -4.84 6.04
CA LEU A 6 -2.34 -4.64 4.85
C LEU A 6 -3.78 -5.05 5.15
N PHE A 7 -4.72 -4.17 4.80
CA PHE A 7 -6.12 -4.53 4.67
C PHE A 7 -6.48 -4.80 3.22
N ILE A 8 -7.03 -5.99 2.99
CA ILE A 8 -7.45 -6.47 1.68
C ILE A 8 -8.95 -6.73 1.70
N THR A 9 -9.70 -6.05 0.83
CA THR A 9 -11.15 -6.18 0.79
C THR A 9 -11.57 -7.25 -0.19
N LEU A 10 -12.35 -8.22 0.29
CA LEU A 10 -12.88 -9.31 -0.51
C LEU A 10 -14.40 -9.27 -0.56
N ASN A 11 -14.95 -9.77 -1.66
CA ASN A 11 -16.40 -9.79 -1.90
C ASN A 11 -17.03 -11.19 -1.71
N SER A 12 -16.23 -12.22 -1.45
CA SER A 12 -16.75 -13.58 -1.29
C SER A 12 -15.92 -14.41 -0.31
N LYS A 13 -16.64 -15.25 0.46
CA LYS A 13 -16.04 -16.24 1.37
C LYS A 13 -15.17 -17.25 0.62
N LYS A 14 -15.62 -17.74 -0.55
CA LYS A 14 -14.86 -18.66 -1.40
C LYS A 14 -13.47 -18.11 -1.78
N THR A 15 -13.39 -16.83 -2.11
CA THR A 15 -12.10 -16.18 -2.43
C THR A 15 -11.24 -15.98 -1.18
N LEU A 16 -11.85 -15.64 -0.04
CA LEU A 16 -11.13 -15.56 1.24
C LEU A 16 -10.47 -16.90 1.59
N ASP A 17 -11.25 -17.99 1.56
CA ASP A 17 -10.75 -19.33 1.91
C ASP A 17 -9.60 -19.76 0.99
N LEU A 18 -9.73 -19.49 -0.32
CA LEU A 18 -8.67 -19.76 -1.29
C LEU A 18 -7.37 -18.99 -0.95
N TYR A 19 -7.46 -17.68 -0.72
CA TYR A 19 -6.28 -16.86 -0.45
C TYR A 19 -5.62 -17.19 0.87
N VAL A 20 -6.42 -17.33 1.94
CA VAL A 20 -5.88 -17.71 3.25
C VAL A 20 -5.22 -19.07 3.12
N SER A 21 -5.91 -20.08 2.60
CA SER A 21 -5.34 -21.43 2.46
C SER A 21 -4.04 -21.42 1.67
N SER A 22 -4.02 -20.75 0.51
CA SER A 22 -2.90 -20.77 -0.43
C SER A 22 -1.73 -19.86 -0.04
N GLY A 23 -1.90 -18.96 0.93
CA GLY A 23 -0.84 -18.02 1.31
C GLY A 23 -0.49 -17.02 0.20
N VAL A 24 -1.46 -16.68 -0.65
CA VAL A 24 -1.25 -15.75 -1.78
C VAL A 24 -2.48 -14.88 -2.01
N TYR A 25 -2.24 -13.62 -2.36
CA TYR A 25 -3.27 -12.68 -2.80
C TYR A 25 -2.84 -11.96 -4.07
N GLY A 26 -3.76 -11.83 -5.03
CA GLY A 26 -3.58 -11.03 -6.23
C GLY A 26 -4.81 -10.19 -6.55
N GLU A 27 -4.63 -8.92 -6.86
CA GLU A 27 -5.74 -8.10 -7.33
C GLU A 27 -6.04 -8.38 -8.82
N LEU A 28 -7.31 -8.62 -9.16
CA LEU A 28 -7.75 -8.77 -10.54
C LEU A 28 -7.59 -7.45 -11.30
N ARG A 29 -6.87 -7.50 -12.43
CA ARG A 29 -6.68 -6.38 -13.35
C ARG A 29 -6.85 -6.82 -14.80
N PRO A 30 -7.32 -5.94 -15.70
CA PRO A 30 -7.15 -6.17 -17.13
C PRO A 30 -5.67 -6.36 -17.47
N PRO A 31 -5.32 -7.30 -18.37
CA PRO A 31 -3.95 -7.44 -18.85
C PRO A 31 -3.54 -6.23 -19.68
N GLU A 32 -2.29 -5.80 -19.55
CA GLU A 32 -1.75 -4.62 -20.21
C GLU A 32 -0.68 -5.06 -21.20
N PHE A 33 -1.06 -5.52 -22.40
CA PHE A 33 -0.13 -6.09 -23.40
C PHE A 33 0.73 -5.03 -24.11
N GLU A 34 0.26 -3.79 -24.15
CA GLU A 34 0.90 -2.68 -24.86
C GLU A 34 1.36 -1.59 -23.87
N GLU A 35 1.44 -0.34 -24.32
CA GLU A 35 1.66 0.80 -23.44
C GLU A 35 0.45 1.01 -22.52
N VAL A 36 0.75 1.24 -21.23
CA VAL A 36 -0.27 1.48 -20.22
C VAL A 36 -0.99 2.79 -20.52
N SER A 37 -2.29 2.69 -20.79
CA SER A 37 -3.12 3.88 -21.02
C SER A 37 -3.17 4.80 -19.80
N SER A 38 -3.38 6.10 -20.02
CA SER A 38 -3.52 7.10 -18.95
C SER A 38 -4.72 6.85 -18.02
N HIS A 39 -5.71 6.10 -18.49
CA HIS A 39 -6.92 5.74 -17.73
C HIS A 39 -6.77 4.40 -16.98
N SER A 40 -5.70 3.64 -17.26
CA SER A 40 -5.46 2.37 -16.60
C SER A 40 -5.13 2.57 -15.12
N LYS A 41 -5.67 1.68 -14.29
CA LYS A 41 -5.33 1.58 -12.85
C LYS A 41 -4.11 0.69 -12.61
N HIS A 42 -3.42 0.24 -13.66
CA HIS A 42 -2.29 -0.67 -13.56
C HIS A 42 -1.20 -0.20 -12.58
N TYR A 43 -0.71 1.03 -12.74
CA TYR A 43 0.33 1.56 -11.85
C TYR A 43 -0.18 1.86 -10.43
N ALA A 44 -1.48 2.07 -10.25
CA ALA A 44 -2.05 2.20 -8.91
C ALA A 44 -1.97 0.87 -8.16
N ALA A 45 -2.29 -0.24 -8.86
CA ALA A 45 -2.16 -1.61 -8.36
C ALA A 45 -0.70 -1.99 -8.08
N LEU A 46 0.22 -1.64 -8.99
CA LEU A 46 1.65 -1.83 -8.74
C LEU A 46 2.10 -1.09 -7.48
N ALA A 47 1.67 0.15 -7.31
CA ALA A 47 2.00 0.92 -6.12
C ALA A 47 1.36 0.35 -4.84
N ASP A 48 0.24 -0.39 -4.95
CA ASP A 48 -0.41 -1.03 -3.80
C ASP A 48 0.44 -2.25 -3.39
N ALA A 49 0.75 -3.13 -4.34
CA ALA A 49 1.66 -4.26 -4.12
C ALA A 49 3.06 -3.82 -3.65
N ALA A 50 3.59 -2.73 -4.20
CA ALA A 50 4.89 -2.18 -3.84
C ALA A 50 4.99 -1.73 -2.37
N SER A 51 3.86 -1.43 -1.73
CA SER A 51 3.86 -1.01 -0.32
C SER A 51 4.06 -2.15 0.67
N ALA A 52 3.86 -3.40 0.23
CA ALA A 52 4.13 -4.58 1.05
C ALA A 52 5.62 -4.69 1.41
N ARG A 53 5.91 -5.07 2.65
CA ARG A 53 7.23 -5.42 3.16
C ARG A 53 7.21 -6.78 3.82
N GLN A 54 8.35 -7.44 3.86
CA GLN A 54 8.49 -8.67 4.62
C GLN A 54 8.10 -8.43 6.08
N ASP A 55 7.38 -9.40 6.64
CA ASP A 55 6.85 -9.41 8.00
C ASP A 55 5.69 -8.42 8.26
N ASP A 56 5.26 -7.63 7.26
CA ASP A 56 3.96 -6.96 7.35
C ASP A 56 2.83 -8.00 7.45
N HIS A 57 1.80 -7.67 8.22
CA HIS A 57 0.66 -8.55 8.49
C HIS A 57 -0.44 -8.39 7.43
N VAL A 58 -1.01 -9.49 6.97
CA VAL A 58 -2.12 -9.49 6.01
C VAL A 58 -3.44 -9.73 6.74
N PHE A 59 -4.38 -8.80 6.58
CA PHE A 59 -5.73 -8.89 7.10
C PHE A 59 -6.74 -8.77 5.96
N PHE A 60 -7.71 -9.68 5.91
CA PHE A 60 -8.79 -9.67 4.94
C PHE A 60 -10.06 -9.11 5.57
N PHE A 61 -10.63 -8.10 4.92
CA PHE A 61 -11.92 -7.53 5.28
C PHE A 61 -13.02 -8.17 4.42
N LEU A 62 -13.96 -8.86 5.06
CA LEU A 62 -15.12 -9.46 4.41
C LEU A 62 -16.40 -9.08 5.17
N LYS A 63 -17.21 -8.21 4.54
CA LYS A 63 -18.44 -7.65 5.13
C LYS A 63 -18.18 -6.84 6.41
N ARG A 64 -18.28 -7.46 7.59
CA ARG A 64 -18.06 -6.86 8.91
C ARG A 64 -16.99 -7.60 9.70
N SER A 65 -16.28 -8.52 9.05
CA SER A 65 -15.31 -9.38 9.71
C SER A 65 -13.92 -9.08 9.18
N ILE A 66 -12.94 -9.12 10.09
CA ILE A 66 -11.52 -9.01 9.80
C ILE A 66 -10.90 -10.37 10.08
N ILE A 67 -10.27 -10.95 9.06
CA ILE A 67 -9.70 -12.31 9.11
C ILE A 67 -8.19 -12.21 8.88
N TYR A 68 -7.41 -12.87 9.72
CA TYR A 68 -5.96 -12.89 9.59
C TYR A 68 -5.48 -13.86 8.51
N GLY A 69 -4.52 -13.42 7.70
CA GLY A 69 -3.91 -14.21 6.63
C GLY A 69 -2.54 -14.79 6.97
N GLY A 70 -1.64 -13.96 7.51
CA GLY A 70 -0.23 -14.29 7.78
C GLY A 70 0.68 -13.08 7.62
N GLN A 71 1.98 -13.32 7.72
CA GLN A 71 3.06 -12.36 7.47
C GLN A 71 3.58 -12.46 6.03
N ILE A 72 3.85 -11.32 5.41
CA ILE A 72 4.38 -11.26 4.05
C ILE A 72 5.81 -11.82 3.96
N ILE A 73 6.08 -12.56 2.89
CA ILE A 73 7.40 -13.07 2.52
C ILE A 73 8.00 -12.16 1.44
N GLY A 74 9.28 -11.80 1.58
CA GLY A 74 9.98 -11.00 0.56
C GLY A 74 11.20 -10.27 1.09
N SER A 75 11.18 -8.95 1.03
CA SER A 75 12.25 -8.04 1.45
C SER A 75 11.77 -7.01 2.47
N LYS A 76 12.60 -6.73 3.46
CA LYS A 76 12.38 -5.61 4.39
C LYS A 76 12.77 -4.27 3.78
N GLU A 77 13.58 -4.22 2.73
CA GLU A 77 14.18 -2.98 2.23
C GLU A 77 13.42 -2.39 1.04
N HIS A 78 12.78 -3.24 0.24
CA HIS A 78 12.07 -2.87 -0.97
C HIS A 78 10.73 -3.61 -1.08
N GLY A 79 9.93 -3.29 -2.11
CA GLY A 79 8.63 -3.89 -2.33
C GLY A 79 8.67 -5.43 -2.31
N SER A 80 7.79 -6.03 -1.49
CA SER A 80 7.65 -7.48 -1.32
C SER A 80 6.45 -8.01 -2.07
N PHE A 81 6.61 -8.15 -3.39
CA PHE A 81 5.58 -8.69 -4.26
C PHE A 81 6.23 -9.53 -5.37
N ILE A 82 5.47 -10.48 -5.88
CA ILE A 82 5.83 -11.34 -7.01
C ILE A 82 5.33 -10.70 -8.29
N ILE A 83 6.15 -10.72 -9.33
CA ILE A 83 5.75 -10.35 -10.69
C ILE A 83 5.19 -11.61 -11.35
N ASN A 84 3.88 -11.64 -11.59
CA ASN A 84 3.16 -12.85 -12.01
C ASN A 84 2.85 -12.84 -13.50
N GLY A 85 3.77 -13.39 -14.28
CA GLY A 85 3.63 -13.57 -15.73
C GLY A 85 3.88 -12.32 -16.57
N PRO A 86 3.83 -12.48 -17.91
CA PRO A 86 4.17 -11.43 -18.87
C PRO A 86 3.00 -10.46 -19.16
N ASN A 87 1.93 -10.50 -18.37
CA ASN A 87 0.66 -9.81 -18.67
C ASN A 87 0.65 -8.32 -18.23
N CYS A 88 1.82 -7.78 -17.87
CA CYS A 88 2.03 -6.38 -17.55
C CYS A 88 3.40 -5.87 -18.06
N PRO A 89 3.63 -4.55 -18.15
CA PRO A 89 4.90 -4.00 -18.65
C PRO A 89 6.12 -4.51 -17.90
N LEU A 90 6.07 -4.51 -16.56
CA LEU A 90 7.16 -4.98 -15.72
C LEU A 90 7.42 -6.48 -15.94
N GLY A 91 6.36 -7.29 -15.99
CA GLY A 91 6.45 -8.72 -16.27
C GLY A 91 7.08 -9.03 -17.62
N ARG A 92 6.72 -8.29 -18.68
CA ARG A 92 7.38 -8.44 -19.99
C ARG A 92 8.85 -8.07 -19.96
N GLN A 93 9.18 -6.95 -19.31
CA GLN A 93 10.55 -6.44 -19.25
C GLN A 93 11.51 -7.45 -18.61
N VAL A 94 11.04 -8.20 -17.60
CA VAL A 94 11.87 -9.17 -16.88
C VAL A 94 11.66 -10.62 -17.32
N GLY A 95 10.82 -10.86 -18.35
CA GLY A 95 10.50 -12.22 -18.81
C GLY A 95 9.80 -13.08 -17.75
N ALA A 96 8.94 -12.47 -16.92
CA ALA A 96 8.27 -13.16 -15.82
C ALA A 96 7.37 -14.29 -16.31
N GLU A 97 7.47 -15.45 -15.66
CA GLU A 97 6.54 -16.56 -15.83
C GLU A 97 5.37 -16.46 -14.84
N VAL A 98 4.27 -17.15 -15.16
CA VAL A 98 3.08 -17.20 -14.29
C VAL A 98 3.38 -18.11 -13.11
N TYR A 99 3.35 -17.56 -11.91
CA TYR A 99 3.54 -18.27 -10.64
C TYR A 99 2.21 -18.79 -10.06
N TRP A 100 1.11 -18.08 -10.29
CA TRP A 100 -0.23 -18.43 -9.84
C TRP A 100 -1.28 -18.07 -10.90
N ASP A 101 -2.20 -18.98 -11.19
CA ASP A 101 -3.23 -18.80 -12.22
C ASP A 101 -4.63 -19.16 -11.69
N GLU A 102 -5.42 -18.13 -11.38
CA GLU A 102 -6.83 -18.31 -11.00
C GLU A 102 -7.75 -18.77 -12.13
N GLY A 103 -7.26 -18.85 -13.38
CA GLY A 103 -8.02 -19.47 -14.47
C GLY A 103 -8.43 -20.92 -14.17
N GLU A 104 -7.70 -21.61 -13.28
CA GLU A 104 -7.98 -22.97 -12.82
C GLU A 104 -9.19 -23.08 -11.89
N ARG A 105 -9.78 -21.94 -11.45
CA ARG A 105 -10.99 -21.96 -10.62
C ARG A 105 -12.20 -22.45 -11.39
N ASN A 106 -13.03 -23.24 -10.72
CA ASN A 106 -14.26 -23.80 -11.28
C ASN A 106 -15.24 -22.75 -11.86
N ASN A 107 -15.21 -21.52 -11.37
CA ASN A 107 -16.10 -20.44 -11.79
C ASN A 107 -15.45 -19.44 -12.76
N TYR A 108 -14.19 -19.64 -13.13
CA TYR A 108 -13.47 -18.82 -14.12
C TYR A 108 -13.31 -19.63 -15.42
N LYS A 109 -12.92 -18.94 -16.50
CA LYS A 109 -12.58 -19.61 -17.77
C LYS A 109 -11.20 -19.19 -18.24
N SER A 110 -10.25 -20.12 -18.28
CA SER A 110 -8.93 -19.87 -18.85
C SER A 110 -8.99 -19.41 -20.29
N THR A 111 -7.99 -18.63 -20.71
CA THR A 111 -7.79 -18.26 -22.10
C THR A 111 -6.60 -19.00 -22.70
N SER A 112 -6.30 -18.76 -23.98
CA SER A 112 -5.07 -19.28 -24.60
C SER A 112 -3.79 -18.63 -24.10
N LYS A 113 -3.88 -17.53 -23.33
CA LYS A 113 -2.74 -16.84 -22.74
C LYS A 113 -2.58 -17.26 -21.26
N PRO A 114 -1.40 -17.77 -20.85
CA PRO A 114 -1.16 -18.14 -19.44
C PRO A 114 -1.40 -16.97 -18.47
N GLY A 115 -2.02 -17.25 -17.33
CA GLY A 115 -2.33 -16.25 -16.30
C GLY A 115 -3.40 -15.24 -16.71
N VAL A 116 -4.08 -15.46 -17.83
CA VAL A 116 -5.19 -14.64 -18.32
C VAL A 116 -6.44 -15.49 -18.40
N PHE A 117 -7.49 -15.01 -17.74
CA PHE A 117 -8.75 -15.73 -17.59
C PHE A 117 -9.93 -14.78 -17.66
N LYS A 118 -11.13 -15.34 -17.86
CA LYS A 118 -12.38 -14.61 -17.89
C LYS A 118 -13.13 -14.76 -16.57
N VAL A 119 -13.60 -13.64 -16.03
CA VAL A 119 -14.45 -13.54 -14.84
C VAL A 119 -15.73 -12.77 -15.18
N ASN A 120 -16.83 -13.02 -14.45
CA ASN A 120 -18.06 -12.21 -14.43
C ASN A 120 -18.41 -11.44 -15.73
N ASN A 121 -19.30 -12.00 -16.56
CA ASN A 121 -19.65 -11.48 -17.89
C ASN A 121 -18.48 -11.49 -18.88
N ASP A 122 -17.69 -12.58 -18.84
CA ASP A 122 -16.56 -12.83 -19.75
C ASP A 122 -15.50 -11.70 -19.81
N LYS A 123 -15.37 -10.90 -18.74
CA LYS A 123 -14.34 -9.87 -18.62
C LYS A 123 -12.97 -10.54 -18.50
N ILE A 124 -12.06 -10.17 -19.39
CA ILE A 124 -10.68 -10.65 -19.40
C ILE A 124 -9.90 -9.98 -18.25
N GLN A 125 -9.30 -10.79 -17.39
CA GLN A 125 -8.51 -10.38 -16.23
C GLN A 125 -7.23 -11.22 -16.11
N CYS A 126 -6.29 -10.72 -15.32
CA CYS A 126 -5.10 -11.38 -14.81
C CYS A 126 -4.78 -10.84 -13.42
N GLN A 127 -3.77 -11.40 -12.75
CA GLN A 127 -3.24 -10.88 -11.48
C GLN A 127 -1.75 -10.59 -11.66
N PRO A 128 -1.35 -9.39 -12.13
CA PRO A 128 0.04 -9.13 -12.53
C PRO A 128 1.01 -9.06 -11.35
N TYR A 129 0.50 -8.79 -10.15
CA TYR A 129 1.29 -8.67 -8.92
C TYR A 129 0.63 -9.49 -7.82
N LEU A 130 1.42 -10.28 -7.12
CA LEU A 130 0.95 -11.12 -6.01
C LEU A 130 1.69 -10.78 -4.73
N ILE A 131 0.98 -10.84 -3.62
CA ILE A 131 1.54 -10.84 -2.27
C ILE A 131 1.56 -12.29 -1.78
N LYS A 132 2.72 -12.78 -1.39
CA LYS A 132 2.89 -14.10 -0.75
C LYS A 132 3.03 -13.91 0.75
N PHE A 133 2.32 -14.71 1.53
CA PHE A 133 2.33 -14.64 2.98
C PHE A 133 2.24 -16.03 3.60
N GLU A 134 2.77 -16.17 4.81
CA GLU A 134 2.72 -17.38 5.62
C GLU A 134 2.40 -17.02 7.06
N ASP A 135 1.74 -17.92 7.78
CA ASP A 135 1.45 -17.68 9.19
C ASP A 135 2.55 -18.27 10.07
N LYS A 136 3.30 -17.37 10.71
CA LYS A 136 4.38 -17.70 11.65
C LYS A 136 3.92 -17.66 13.11
N ILE A 137 2.75 -17.10 13.38
CA ILE A 137 2.27 -16.83 14.76
C ILE A 137 1.05 -17.68 15.15
N GLY A 138 0.49 -18.45 14.21
CA GLY A 138 -0.61 -19.38 14.47
C GLY A 138 -2.00 -18.75 14.41
N TYR A 139 -2.15 -17.54 13.84
CA TYR A 139 -3.43 -16.82 13.79
C TYR A 139 -4.18 -17.03 12.47
N LYS A 140 -3.66 -17.82 11.54
CA LYS A 140 -4.23 -17.99 10.19
C LYS A 140 -5.72 -18.35 10.24
N GLY A 141 -6.54 -17.46 9.69
CA GLY A 141 -7.98 -17.64 9.61
C GLY A 141 -8.75 -17.37 10.90
N LEU A 142 -8.08 -16.94 11.98
CA LEU A 142 -8.72 -16.29 13.11
C LEU A 142 -9.38 -14.99 12.67
N CYS A 143 -10.45 -14.65 13.36
CA CYS A 143 -11.34 -13.57 12.97
C CYS A 143 -11.83 -12.79 14.19
N ILE A 144 -11.98 -11.48 13.96
CA ILE A 144 -12.69 -10.54 14.83
C ILE A 144 -13.78 -9.82 14.04
N GLU A 145 -14.74 -9.19 14.71
CA GLU A 145 -15.66 -8.26 14.05
C GLU A 145 -15.01 -6.88 13.93
N SER A 146 -15.24 -6.19 12.81
CA SER A 146 -14.59 -4.91 12.51
C SER A 146 -14.88 -3.83 13.54
N ASP A 147 -16.05 -3.89 14.17
CA ASP A 147 -16.48 -2.93 15.17
C ASP A 147 -15.62 -3.02 16.43
N GLU A 148 -14.98 -4.16 16.70
CA GLU A 148 -14.05 -4.34 17.83
C GLU A 148 -12.81 -3.46 17.62
N LEU A 149 -12.19 -3.52 16.43
CA LEU A 149 -11.08 -2.62 16.06
C LEU A 149 -11.49 -1.15 16.19
N TYR A 150 -12.62 -0.78 15.61
CA TYR A 150 -13.05 0.63 15.62
C TYR A 150 -13.41 1.13 17.01
N SER A 151 -13.91 0.25 17.88
CA SER A 151 -14.18 0.56 19.28
C SER A 151 -12.86 0.80 20.03
N GLU A 152 -11.89 -0.10 19.90
CA GLU A 152 -10.57 0.05 20.54
C GLU A 152 -9.86 1.33 20.10
N LEU A 153 -9.84 1.62 18.78
CA LEU A 153 -9.25 2.85 18.27
C LEU A 153 -9.94 4.11 18.83
N SER A 154 -11.26 4.07 19.01
CA SER A 154 -12.04 5.22 19.52
C SER A 154 -11.94 5.38 21.04
N LEU A 155 -11.72 4.29 21.78
CA LEU A 155 -11.51 4.32 23.23
C LEU A 155 -10.09 4.78 23.57
N LYS A 156 -9.11 4.34 22.78
CA LYS A 156 -7.69 4.62 23.04
C LYS A 156 -7.26 6.01 22.56
N TYR A 157 -7.77 6.48 21.43
CA TYR A 157 -7.34 7.74 20.83
C TYR A 157 -8.50 8.73 20.76
N SER A 158 -8.23 9.98 21.14
CA SER A 158 -9.22 11.07 21.13
C SER A 158 -9.73 11.41 19.72
N HIS A 159 -8.91 11.16 18.71
CA HIS A 159 -9.18 11.45 17.30
C HIS A 159 -8.53 10.41 16.39
N PRO A 160 -9.05 9.17 16.36
CA PRO A 160 -8.50 8.16 15.48
C PRO A 160 -8.55 8.69 14.05
N LEU A 161 -7.38 8.72 13.39
CA LEU A 161 -7.38 8.93 11.95
C LEU A 161 -8.19 7.79 11.33
N PRO A 162 -8.99 8.05 10.29
CA PRO A 162 -9.73 6.98 9.66
C PRO A 162 -8.74 5.90 9.24
N THR A 163 -8.92 4.66 9.70
CA THR A 163 -8.27 3.51 9.09
C THR A 163 -8.43 3.69 7.58
N ASN A 164 -7.34 3.58 6.82
CA ASN A 164 -7.34 3.89 5.39
C ASN A 164 -8.65 3.42 4.74
N ALA A 165 -9.53 4.38 4.40
CA ALA A 165 -10.93 4.06 4.11
C ALA A 165 -11.01 3.01 2.99
N ILE A 166 -11.51 1.83 3.37
CA ILE A 166 -11.69 0.65 2.52
C ILE A 166 -12.69 0.93 1.37
N GLN A 167 -13.55 1.94 1.51
CA GLN A 167 -14.61 2.21 0.56
C GLN A 167 -14.05 2.50 -0.85
N GLY A 168 -14.27 1.54 -1.76
CA GLY A 168 -13.85 1.61 -3.17
C GLY A 168 -12.38 1.25 -3.44
N LYS A 169 -11.64 0.77 -2.43
CA LYS A 169 -10.28 0.26 -2.57
C LYS A 169 -10.26 -1.24 -2.27
N SER A 170 -9.51 -2.00 -3.06
CA SER A 170 -9.23 -3.43 -2.82
C SER A 170 -8.13 -3.63 -1.78
N PHE A 171 -7.34 -2.59 -1.51
CA PHE A 171 -6.07 -2.67 -0.80
C PHE A 171 -5.76 -1.37 -0.07
N CYS A 172 -5.34 -1.44 1.19
CA CYS A 172 -4.71 -0.34 1.89
C CYS A 172 -3.69 -0.81 2.94
N THR A 173 -2.69 0.03 3.22
CA THR A 173 -1.76 -0.18 4.33
C THR A 173 -2.42 0.27 5.63
N ILE A 174 -2.22 -0.44 6.72
CA ILE A 174 -2.57 0.01 8.07
C ILE A 174 -1.30 0.33 8.85
N THR A 175 -1.44 1.22 9.83
CA THR A 175 -0.33 1.70 10.66
C THR A 175 0.17 0.61 11.61
N PRO A 176 1.40 0.74 12.14
CA PRO A 176 1.89 -0.16 13.18
C PRO A 176 0.99 -0.23 14.42
N GLY A 177 0.46 0.91 14.87
CA GLY A 177 -0.45 0.96 16.03
C GLY A 177 -1.77 0.22 15.76
N GLU A 178 -2.39 0.40 14.59
CA GLU A 178 -3.58 -0.36 14.18
C GLU A 178 -3.28 -1.86 14.04
N THR A 179 -2.09 -2.21 13.55
CA THR A 179 -1.65 -3.61 13.40
C THR A 179 -1.50 -4.28 14.76
N LYS A 180 -0.87 -3.60 15.73
CA LYS A 180 -0.72 -4.09 17.11
C LYS A 180 -2.09 -4.38 17.74
N ILE A 181 -3.01 -3.42 17.70
CA ILE A 181 -4.37 -3.58 18.24
C ILE A 181 -5.10 -4.77 17.59
N LEU A 182 -4.98 -4.94 16.27
CA LEU A 182 -5.57 -6.08 15.57
C LEU A 182 -5.00 -7.42 16.03
N LEU A 183 -3.69 -7.51 16.26
CA LEU A 183 -3.06 -8.74 16.72
C LEU A 183 -3.46 -9.07 18.15
N ASP A 184 -3.52 -8.06 19.02
CA ASP A 184 -4.00 -8.22 20.40
C ASP A 184 -5.45 -8.72 20.41
N LEU A 185 -6.33 -8.14 19.59
CA LEU A 185 -7.73 -8.58 19.46
C LEU A 185 -7.87 -10.01 18.90
N LEU A 186 -6.91 -10.47 18.08
CA LEU A 186 -6.94 -11.81 17.49
C LEU A 186 -6.50 -12.91 18.45
N GLU A 187 -5.87 -12.59 19.59
CA GLU A 187 -5.53 -13.58 20.63
C GLU A 187 -6.76 -14.34 21.11
N ASP A 188 -7.89 -13.63 21.24
CA ASP A 188 -9.21 -14.18 21.58
C ASP A 188 -10.10 -14.42 20.34
N GLY A 189 -9.50 -14.36 19.15
CA GLY A 189 -10.21 -14.48 17.88
C GLY A 189 -10.78 -15.89 17.63
N VAL A 190 -11.78 -15.97 16.76
CA VAL A 190 -12.44 -17.25 16.42
C VAL A 190 -12.07 -17.69 15.01
N GLN A 191 -11.79 -18.98 14.81
CA GLN A 191 -11.54 -19.53 13.47
C GLN A 191 -12.77 -19.34 12.57
N LYS A 192 -12.59 -18.70 11.42
CA LYS A 192 -13.69 -18.39 10.47
C LYS A 192 -13.39 -18.79 9.02
N THR A 193 -12.27 -19.44 8.75
CA THR A 193 -11.92 -19.95 7.42
C THR A 193 -12.23 -21.43 7.29
N ASP A 194 -12.68 -21.81 6.11
CA ASP A 194 -12.93 -23.20 5.75
C ASP A 194 -11.83 -23.69 4.78
N PRO A 195 -11.62 -25.02 4.63
CA PRO A 195 -10.83 -25.54 3.53
C PRO A 195 -11.32 -24.99 2.18
N PRO A 196 -10.40 -24.61 1.27
CA PRO A 196 -10.80 -23.98 0.03
C PRO A 196 -11.50 -24.99 -0.88
N LYS A 197 -12.51 -24.52 -1.63
CA LYS A 197 -13.22 -25.36 -2.63
C LYS A 197 -12.47 -25.52 -3.94
N ASP A 198 -11.61 -24.55 -4.26
CA ASP A 198 -10.70 -24.61 -5.40
C ASP A 198 -9.31 -24.85 -4.82
N GLU A 199 -8.54 -25.77 -5.38
CA GLU A 199 -7.13 -25.94 -5.06
C GLU A 199 -6.33 -25.58 -6.32
N ILE A 200 -5.52 -24.53 -6.21
CA ILE A 200 -4.68 -24.06 -7.30
C ILE A 200 -3.25 -24.26 -6.82
N LYS A 201 -2.39 -24.77 -7.69
CA LYS A 201 -1.00 -25.02 -7.32
C LYS A 201 -0.16 -23.77 -7.56
N LEU A 202 0.60 -23.38 -6.53
CA LEU A 202 1.71 -22.46 -6.71
C LEU A 202 2.78 -23.19 -7.52
N ARG A 203 3.36 -22.51 -8.51
CA ARG A 203 4.57 -23.01 -9.16
C ARG A 203 5.77 -22.86 -8.23
N ASP A 204 6.87 -23.51 -8.57
CA ASP A 204 8.13 -23.33 -7.87
C ASP A 204 8.77 -21.96 -8.21
N ASP A 205 9.67 -21.48 -7.37
CA ASP A 205 10.53 -20.30 -7.60
C ASP A 205 9.80 -18.99 -8.00
N PRO A 206 9.10 -18.33 -7.05
CA PRO A 206 8.47 -17.03 -7.31
C PRO A 206 9.49 -15.95 -7.71
N LEU A 207 9.19 -15.21 -8.78
CA LEU A 207 9.97 -14.02 -9.17
C LEU A 207 9.57 -12.81 -8.33
N PHE A 208 10.19 -12.66 -7.16
CA PHE A 208 10.07 -11.45 -6.35
C PHE A 208 10.69 -10.24 -7.01
N PHE A 209 10.04 -9.08 -6.86
CA PHE A 209 10.58 -7.80 -7.30
C PHE A 209 11.95 -7.52 -6.67
N LYS A 210 12.86 -7.02 -7.50
CA LYS A 210 14.15 -6.46 -7.08
C LYS A 210 14.29 -5.04 -7.62
N PRO A 211 14.96 -4.12 -6.91
CA PRO A 211 15.13 -2.73 -7.35
C PRO A 211 15.66 -2.56 -8.79
N ASN A 212 16.55 -3.43 -9.25
CA ASN A 212 17.10 -3.41 -10.60
C ASN A 212 16.09 -3.77 -11.72
N MET A 213 14.92 -4.28 -11.36
CA MET A 213 13.82 -4.56 -12.30
C MET A 213 12.96 -3.31 -12.58
N GLY A 214 12.97 -2.34 -11.67
CA GLY A 214 12.23 -1.09 -11.79
C GLY A 214 13.01 0.00 -12.53
N ILE A 215 12.51 1.24 -12.43
CA ILE A 215 13.23 2.41 -12.95
C ILE A 215 14.50 2.66 -12.14
N GLN A 216 15.55 3.14 -12.82
CA GLN A 216 16.80 3.52 -12.17
C GLN A 216 16.82 5.01 -11.79
N HIS A 217 16.03 5.81 -12.51
CA HIS A 217 15.89 7.24 -12.27
C HIS A 217 14.42 7.68 -12.25
N LEU A 218 14.08 8.60 -11.35
CA LEU A 218 12.72 9.14 -11.25
C LEU A 218 12.24 9.87 -12.50
N SER A 219 13.14 10.27 -13.42
CA SER A 219 12.75 10.80 -14.73
C SER A 219 12.07 9.79 -15.63
N GLU A 220 12.32 8.49 -15.45
CA GLU A 220 11.75 7.43 -16.27
C GLU A 220 10.28 7.15 -15.93
N ALA A 221 9.78 7.74 -14.84
CA ALA A 221 8.40 7.58 -14.43
C ALA A 221 7.44 8.15 -15.49
N LYS A 222 6.65 7.24 -16.08
CA LYS A 222 5.66 7.55 -17.12
C LYS A 222 4.42 8.30 -16.62
N SER A 223 4.13 8.25 -15.32
CA SER A 223 2.96 8.88 -14.71
C SER A 223 3.17 9.11 -13.21
N LYS A 224 2.26 9.84 -12.56
CA LYS A 224 2.28 10.01 -11.10
C LYS A 224 2.17 8.69 -10.35
N HIS A 225 1.30 7.79 -10.78
CA HIS A 225 1.14 6.48 -10.13
C HIS A 225 2.37 5.61 -10.34
N HIS A 226 2.99 5.65 -11.53
CA HIS A 226 4.24 4.93 -11.77
C HIS A 226 5.39 5.49 -10.92
N HIS A 227 5.49 6.82 -10.81
CA HIS A 227 6.45 7.49 -9.94
C HIS A 227 6.29 7.07 -8.47
N ASP A 228 5.07 7.10 -7.95
CA ASP A 228 4.79 6.68 -6.57
C ASP A 228 5.09 5.19 -6.38
N ALA A 229 4.69 4.35 -7.34
CA ALA A 229 4.97 2.91 -7.32
C ALA A 229 6.45 2.64 -7.16
N MET A 230 7.29 3.32 -7.94
CA MET A 230 8.74 3.10 -7.94
C MET A 230 9.42 3.66 -6.71
N LEU A 231 8.99 4.82 -6.20
CA LEU A 231 9.50 5.33 -4.92
C LEU A 231 9.20 4.39 -3.75
N ILE A 232 8.00 3.82 -3.73
CA ILE A 232 7.61 2.86 -2.70
C ILE A 232 8.34 1.54 -2.92
N ALA A 233 8.39 1.02 -4.15
CA ALA A 233 9.03 -0.24 -4.46
C ALA A 233 10.53 -0.20 -4.18
N ASN A 234 11.20 0.92 -4.45
CA ASN A 234 12.63 1.11 -4.22
C ASN A 234 12.90 2.44 -3.49
N PRO A 235 12.89 2.42 -2.14
CA PRO A 235 13.19 3.61 -1.35
C PRO A 235 14.58 4.20 -1.58
N GLU A 236 15.52 3.48 -2.20
CA GLU A 236 16.85 4.01 -2.56
C GLU A 236 16.78 5.14 -3.60
N LEU A 237 15.67 5.25 -4.34
CA LEU A 237 15.41 6.38 -5.24
C LEU A 237 15.15 7.71 -4.49
N LEU A 238 14.95 7.65 -3.18
CA LEU A 238 14.75 8.84 -2.35
C LEU A 238 16.09 9.47 -1.95
N PRO A 239 16.15 10.80 -1.82
CA PRO A 239 17.27 11.45 -1.16
C PRO A 239 17.53 10.85 0.22
N SER A 240 18.79 10.74 0.63
CA SER A 240 19.22 10.12 1.90
C SER A 240 18.37 10.54 3.12
N LYS A 241 18.08 11.85 3.25
CA LYS A 241 17.25 12.42 4.33
C LYS A 241 15.76 12.03 4.32
N LEU A 242 15.29 11.39 3.26
CA LEU A 242 13.92 10.89 3.09
C LEU A 242 13.86 9.37 3.00
N LYS A 243 14.99 8.66 3.11
CA LYS A 243 14.93 7.20 3.17
C LYS A 243 14.23 6.76 4.46
N PRO A 244 13.37 5.75 4.42
CA PRO A 244 12.53 5.36 5.56
C PRO A 244 13.33 4.77 6.73
N GLY A 245 14.55 4.27 6.47
CA GLY A 245 15.34 3.55 7.47
C GLY A 245 14.57 2.32 7.96
N THR A 246 14.34 2.24 9.27
CA THR A 246 13.56 1.16 9.90
C THR A 246 12.06 1.45 10.00
N SER A 247 11.58 2.59 9.49
CA SER A 247 10.16 2.98 9.59
C SER A 247 9.28 2.16 8.63
N SER A 248 8.03 1.92 9.02
CA SER A 248 7.02 1.36 8.11
C SER A 248 6.59 2.41 7.09
N ILE A 249 6.17 1.98 5.90
CA ILE A 249 5.76 2.86 4.81
C ILE A 249 4.29 2.64 4.51
N CYS A 250 3.47 3.66 4.75
CA CYS A 250 2.07 3.65 4.33
C CYS A 250 1.86 4.61 3.17
N ARG A 251 0.95 4.27 2.26
CA ARG A 251 0.59 5.12 1.12
C ARG A 251 -0.85 5.56 1.18
N LYS A 252 -1.14 6.71 0.57
CA LYS A 252 -2.51 7.25 0.46
C LYS A 252 -3.24 7.36 1.80
N VAL A 253 -2.51 7.74 2.84
CA VAL A 253 -2.99 7.84 4.24
C VAL A 253 -3.92 9.04 4.40
N PRO A 254 -5.16 8.86 4.88
CA PRO A 254 -6.03 9.97 5.26
C PRO A 254 -5.48 10.65 6.51
N LEU A 255 -5.23 11.95 6.42
CA LEU A 255 -4.73 12.73 7.55
C LEU A 255 -5.79 13.67 8.12
N THR A 256 -7.04 13.56 7.69
CA THR A 256 -8.14 14.38 8.21
C THR A 256 -9.37 13.49 8.35
N PRO A 257 -10.17 13.54 9.44
CA PRO A 257 -11.18 12.53 9.73
C PRO A 257 -12.55 12.77 9.08
N PHE A 258 -12.85 13.98 8.60
CA PHE A 258 -14.23 14.43 8.38
C PHE A 258 -14.80 14.29 6.95
N LYS A 259 -14.45 13.25 6.19
CA LYS A 259 -15.11 13.08 4.87
C LYS A 259 -15.31 11.61 4.50
N PRO A 260 -16.55 11.14 4.26
CA PRO A 260 -16.81 9.73 3.96
C PRO A 260 -16.25 9.28 2.59
N SER A 261 -15.98 10.20 1.67
CA SER A 261 -15.37 9.89 0.37
C SER A 261 -14.49 11.05 -0.11
N GLN A 262 -13.54 10.78 -1.02
CA GLN A 262 -12.66 11.82 -1.60
C GLN A 262 -11.89 12.65 -0.54
N MET A 263 -11.35 11.97 0.46
CA MET A 263 -10.55 12.56 1.53
C MET A 263 -9.20 13.03 0.99
N ASP A 264 -8.64 14.11 1.55
CA ASP A 264 -7.25 14.46 1.31
C ASP A 264 -6.36 13.37 1.92
N GLN A 265 -5.60 12.69 1.06
CA GLN A 265 -4.69 11.60 1.42
C GLN A 265 -3.25 12.03 1.16
N ALA A 266 -2.38 11.87 2.14
CA ALA A 266 -0.94 12.00 1.97
C ALA A 266 -0.44 10.92 1.01
N ASP A 267 0.52 11.26 0.14
CA ASP A 267 1.01 10.28 -0.83
C ASP A 267 1.77 9.16 -0.12
N LEU A 268 2.73 9.52 0.75
CA LEU A 268 3.52 8.61 1.57
C LEU A 268 3.61 9.11 3.01
N CYS A 269 3.61 8.17 3.94
CA CYS A 269 3.81 8.41 5.37
C CYS A 269 4.76 7.36 5.94
N TYR A 270 5.62 7.78 6.86
CA TYR A 270 6.48 6.88 7.63
C TYR A 270 6.08 6.86 9.09
N TYR A 271 6.10 5.66 9.66
CA TYR A 271 5.72 5.37 11.04
C TYR A 271 6.83 4.62 11.74
N LYS A 272 7.07 4.98 12.99
CA LYS A 272 7.89 4.23 13.93
C LYS A 272 6.97 3.69 15.02
N LEU A 273 7.23 2.46 15.46
CA LEU A 273 6.49 1.85 16.58
C LEU A 273 6.78 2.62 17.87
N ASP A 274 5.79 2.69 18.75
CA ASP A 274 5.88 3.30 20.08
C ASP A 274 6.38 4.78 20.04
N ASP A 275 6.00 5.47 18.97
CA ASP A 275 6.21 6.91 18.79
C ASP A 275 4.84 7.62 18.82
N LEU A 276 4.68 8.78 18.19
CA LEU A 276 3.43 9.58 18.14
C LEU A 276 2.14 8.72 18.10
N GLU A 277 1.39 8.77 19.22
CA GLU A 277 0.14 8.01 19.45
C GLU A 277 0.28 6.50 19.16
N ASP A 278 1.29 5.88 19.77
CA ASP A 278 1.64 4.45 19.63
C ASP A 278 1.80 4.00 18.17
N GLY A 279 2.32 4.90 17.33
CA GLY A 279 2.55 4.62 15.92
C GLY A 279 1.29 4.67 15.05
N THR A 280 0.22 5.33 15.51
CA THR A 280 -0.98 5.62 14.69
C THR A 280 -0.89 6.96 13.95
N ILE A 281 0.03 7.85 14.37
CA ILE A 281 0.30 9.12 13.69
C ILE A 281 1.67 9.06 12.99
N PRO A 282 1.79 9.56 11.74
CA PRO A 282 3.05 9.47 11.00
C PRO A 282 4.10 10.45 11.51
N ASN A 283 5.34 9.98 11.66
CA ASN A 283 6.51 10.82 11.94
C ASN A 283 6.96 11.63 10.73
N THR A 284 6.66 11.16 9.53
CA THR A 284 7.04 11.82 8.28
C THR A 284 5.89 11.77 7.30
N ILE A 285 5.57 12.92 6.72
CA ILE A 285 4.55 13.07 5.69
C ILE A 285 5.24 13.57 4.43
N ILE A 286 5.04 12.86 3.31
CA ILE A 286 5.62 13.22 2.02
C ILE A 286 4.51 13.34 0.98
N GLU A 287 4.39 14.53 0.40
CA GLU A 287 3.61 14.73 -0.82
C GLU A 287 4.58 14.77 -2.00
N THR A 288 4.36 13.89 -2.97
CA THR A 288 5.28 13.74 -4.10
C THR A 288 4.68 14.35 -5.37
N ASN A 289 5.54 14.67 -6.33
CA ASN A 289 5.13 14.96 -7.69
C ASN A 289 6.23 14.59 -8.69
N TRP A 290 5.83 13.91 -9.77
CA TRP A 290 6.74 13.51 -10.85
C TRP A 290 7.11 14.67 -11.79
N LYS A 291 6.39 15.80 -11.69
CA LYS A 291 6.59 17.05 -12.43
C LYS A 291 6.80 18.21 -11.46
N LEU A 292 7.04 19.41 -12.00
CA LEU A 292 7.08 20.63 -11.19
C LEU A 292 5.86 20.74 -10.27
N MET A 293 6.12 20.86 -8.97
CA MET A 293 5.07 20.94 -7.96
C MET A 293 4.43 22.33 -7.96
N GLY A 294 3.09 22.33 -7.90
CA GLY A 294 2.28 23.54 -7.79
C GLY A 294 1.72 23.76 -6.39
N VAL A 295 1.06 24.91 -6.22
CA VAL A 295 0.50 25.38 -4.95
C VAL A 295 -0.49 24.40 -4.31
N LYS A 296 -1.26 23.63 -5.11
CA LYS A 296 -2.28 22.70 -4.58
C LYS A 296 -1.70 21.67 -3.59
N LYS A 297 -0.55 21.07 -3.89
CA LYS A 297 0.10 20.08 -3.01
C LYS A 297 0.66 20.71 -1.74
N MET A 298 1.22 21.92 -1.85
CA MET A 298 1.67 22.70 -0.69
C MET A 298 0.50 23.05 0.24
N LEU A 299 -0.64 23.48 -0.30
CA LEU A 299 -1.84 23.76 0.50
C LEU A 299 -2.37 22.52 1.22
N LYS A 300 -2.21 21.31 0.64
CA LYS A 300 -2.53 20.06 1.35
C LYS A 300 -1.65 19.89 2.60
N ILE A 301 -0.34 20.08 2.48
CA ILE A 301 0.55 20.02 3.65
C ILE A 301 0.19 21.05 4.71
N VAL A 302 -0.14 22.29 4.32
CA VAL A 302 -0.58 23.32 5.28
C VAL A 302 -1.84 22.86 6.04
N LYS A 303 -2.80 22.23 5.37
CA LYS A 303 -3.97 21.64 6.04
C LYS A 303 -3.58 20.51 6.99
N TYR A 304 -2.65 19.63 6.59
CA TYR A 304 -2.18 18.56 7.46
C TYR A 304 -1.53 19.11 8.72
N ILE A 305 -0.64 20.09 8.61
CA ILE A 305 -0.03 20.76 9.78
C ILE A 305 -1.11 21.35 10.68
N GLY A 306 -2.08 22.07 10.11
CA GLY A 306 -3.18 22.64 10.88
C GLY A 306 -4.04 21.60 11.59
N TRP A 307 -4.18 20.40 11.02
CA TRP A 307 -4.86 19.28 11.66
C TRP A 307 -4.00 18.62 12.74
N MET A 308 -2.73 18.32 12.45
CA MET A 308 -1.81 17.74 13.42
C MET A 308 -1.61 18.66 14.63
N LYS A 309 -1.60 19.98 14.45
CA LYS A 309 -1.58 20.95 15.54
C LYS A 309 -2.80 20.86 16.47
N LYS A 310 -3.96 20.42 15.95
CA LYS A 310 -5.14 20.18 16.78
C LYS A 310 -5.07 18.84 17.50
N LEU A 311 -4.51 17.81 16.84
CA LEU A 311 -4.37 16.48 17.40
C LEU A 311 -3.29 16.42 18.48
N LEU A 312 -2.12 16.98 18.17
CA LEU A 312 -0.89 16.89 18.93
C LEU A 312 -0.35 18.32 19.14
N PRO A 313 -1.01 19.15 19.95
CA PRO A 313 -0.67 20.58 20.08
C PRO A 313 0.79 20.81 20.51
N ASP A 314 1.37 19.86 21.25
CA ASP A 314 2.72 19.96 21.81
C ASP A 314 3.79 19.22 20.97
N GLU A 315 3.39 18.42 19.98
CA GLU A 315 4.31 17.54 19.24
C GLU A 315 4.19 17.64 17.71
N PHE A 316 3.21 18.37 17.17
CA PHE A 316 2.95 18.43 15.72
C PHE A 316 4.14 18.93 14.90
N ASP A 317 5.07 19.68 15.52
CA ASP A 317 6.26 20.24 14.90
C ASP A 317 7.44 19.25 14.84
N THR A 318 7.36 18.14 15.57
CA THR A 318 8.31 17.00 15.48
C THR A 318 8.11 16.19 14.20
N ILE A 319 6.90 16.24 13.62
CA ILE A 319 6.57 15.57 12.36
C ILE A 319 7.32 16.25 11.20
N SER A 320 8.01 15.44 10.38
CA SER A 320 8.69 15.97 9.19
C SER A 320 7.72 16.09 8.01
N TYR A 321 7.36 17.33 7.65
CA TYR A 321 6.51 17.64 6.50
C TYR A 321 7.34 17.94 5.24
N ASN A 322 7.20 17.10 4.21
CA ASN A 322 8.06 17.14 3.04
C ASN A 322 7.28 17.25 1.73
N LEU A 323 7.72 18.16 0.87
CA LEU A 323 7.35 18.18 -0.54
C LEU A 323 8.51 17.60 -1.35
N LEU A 324 8.25 16.58 -2.18
CA LEU A 324 9.26 15.94 -3.03
C LEU A 324 8.89 16.10 -4.51
N ALA A 325 9.76 16.77 -5.28
CA ALA A 325 9.50 17.04 -6.71
C ALA A 325 10.81 17.30 -7.48
N PRO A 326 10.81 17.21 -8.82
CA PRO A 326 11.95 17.62 -9.63
C PRO A 326 12.16 19.15 -9.63
N GLY A 327 11.18 19.91 -9.13
CA GLY A 327 11.24 21.35 -8.95
C GLY A 327 9.90 21.93 -8.51
N TYR A 328 9.86 23.25 -8.32
CA TYR A 328 8.71 23.96 -7.77
C TYR A 328 8.36 25.15 -8.64
N ARG A 329 7.06 25.42 -8.81
CA ARG A 329 6.62 26.70 -9.38
C ARG A 329 7.03 27.85 -8.46
N SER A 330 7.36 29.01 -9.01
CA SER A 330 7.81 30.20 -8.27
C SER A 330 6.85 30.62 -7.15
N THR A 331 5.55 30.36 -7.33
CA THR A 331 4.49 30.70 -6.38
C THR A 331 4.37 29.77 -5.18
N VAL A 332 5.06 28.63 -5.16
CA VAL A 332 4.94 27.67 -4.05
C VAL A 332 5.50 28.26 -2.76
N LYS A 333 6.74 28.75 -2.79
CA LYS A 333 7.44 29.25 -1.59
C LYS A 333 6.77 30.50 -1.01
N SER A 334 6.28 31.40 -1.86
CA SER A 334 5.62 32.64 -1.42
C SER A 334 4.25 32.42 -0.77
N ARG A 335 3.62 31.26 -1.00
CA ARG A 335 2.30 30.93 -0.44
C ARG A 335 2.35 30.05 0.82
N ILE A 336 3.54 29.70 1.30
CA ILE A 336 3.67 29.02 2.59
C ILE A 336 3.43 30.05 3.71
N PRO A 337 2.44 29.84 4.60
CA PRO A 337 2.22 30.70 5.77
C PRO A 337 3.50 30.84 6.61
N THR A 338 3.76 32.03 7.14
CA THR A 338 5.05 32.36 7.77
C THR A 338 5.35 31.45 8.96
N GLU A 339 4.33 31.13 9.76
CA GLU A 339 4.37 30.22 10.89
C GLU A 339 4.72 28.77 10.51
N TYR A 340 4.47 28.35 9.26
CA TYR A 340 4.74 26.97 8.80
C TYR A 340 5.98 26.84 7.91
N LYS A 341 6.61 27.97 7.53
CA LYS A 341 7.88 27.97 6.79
C LYS A 341 8.99 27.11 7.41
N PRO A 342 9.22 27.11 8.75
CA PRO A 342 10.28 26.27 9.32
C PRO A 342 9.94 24.77 9.27
N LEU A 343 8.67 24.41 9.20
CA LEU A 343 8.20 23.01 9.23
C LEU A 343 8.22 22.34 7.85
N ILE A 344 7.92 23.09 6.78
CA ILE A 344 7.76 22.53 5.43
C ILE A 344 9.11 22.49 4.70
N LYS A 345 9.60 21.28 4.43
CA LYS A 345 10.83 21.05 3.67
C LYS A 345 10.52 20.87 2.18
N LEU A 346 11.08 21.74 1.34
CA LEU A 346 11.06 21.58 -0.12
C LEU A 346 12.28 20.77 -0.56
N ILE A 347 12.05 19.56 -1.06
CA ILE A 347 13.11 18.62 -1.44
C ILE A 347 13.08 18.43 -2.94
N LYS A 348 14.12 18.93 -3.60
CA LYS A 348 14.30 18.76 -5.05
C LYS A 348 15.09 17.50 -5.30
N TYR A 349 14.61 16.62 -6.17
CA TYR A 349 15.42 15.54 -6.72
C TYR A 349 15.88 15.88 -8.13
N ASN A 350 17.05 15.40 -8.51
CA ASN A 350 17.50 15.50 -9.90
C ASN A 350 16.83 14.35 -10.68
N PRO A 351 16.05 14.62 -11.73
CA PRO A 351 15.48 13.54 -12.53
C PRO A 351 16.56 12.67 -13.18
N GLN A 352 17.75 13.21 -13.47
CA GLN A 352 18.76 12.63 -14.37
C GLN A 352 20.06 12.16 -13.68
N LYS A 353 20.16 12.18 -12.35
CA LYS A 353 21.34 11.68 -11.62
C LYS A 353 20.91 10.84 -10.43
N ASN A 354 21.67 9.79 -10.13
CA ASN A 354 21.57 9.09 -8.86
C ASN A 354 21.79 10.09 -7.72
N ILE A 355 20.98 9.96 -6.66
CA ILE A 355 21.05 10.82 -5.48
C ILE A 355 22.01 10.21 -4.46
#